data_AF-A0A7W0V651-F1
#
_entry.id   AF-A0A7W0V651-F1
#
_cell.length_a   1.000
_cell.length_b   1.000
_cell.length_c   1.000
_cell.angle_alpha   90.00
_cell.angle_beta   90.00
_cell.angle_gamma   90.00
#
_symmetry.space_group_name_H-M   'P 1'
#
loop_
_entity.id
_entity.type
_entity.pdbx_description
1 polymer ?
#
loop_
_entity_poly.entity_id
_entity_poly.type
_entity_poly.pdbx_seq_one_letter_code
_entity_poly.pdbx_strand_id
1 'polypeptide(L)'
;MAAKPSIDPRHREAMEAFARSRASRRQVLKGAAGLAALGIAGRSRATAARSAAPSLTPEAIGAAQRTLRQSADSAQAAVDAANALDPKPAEINVVWEDALQIQDPTLFSGPLWEELTGIKINPIGKPFPELFAAQVAEHLGATGAYDVITFPPSWTADFVAQG
;
A
#
# COMPACT_ATOMS: atom_id res chain seq x y z
N MET A 1 40.32 19.32 -36.04
CA MET A 1 39.04 18.65 -36.32
C MET A 1 38.64 17.88 -35.07
N ALA A 2 37.65 18.34 -34.31
CA ALA A 2 37.24 17.69 -33.05
C ALA A 2 36.16 16.64 -33.33
N ALA A 3 36.42 15.39 -32.94
CA ALA A 3 35.49 14.28 -33.08
C ALA A 3 34.28 14.47 -32.15
N LYS A 4 33.06 14.38 -32.69
CA LYS A 4 31.84 14.44 -31.88
C LYS A 4 31.76 13.22 -30.95
N PRO A 5 31.39 13.38 -29.67
CA PRO A 5 31.20 12.25 -28.78
C PRO A 5 30.02 11.40 -29.27
N SER A 6 30.32 10.14 -29.61
CA SER A 6 29.33 9.14 -29.98
C SER A 6 28.64 8.65 -28.70
N ILE A 7 27.36 8.99 -28.52
CA ILE A 7 26.53 8.45 -27.44
C ILE A 7 26.38 6.93 -27.66
N ASP A 8 26.75 6.14 -26.64
CA ASP A 8 26.58 4.69 -26.59
C ASP A 8 25.13 4.31 -26.96
N PRO A 9 24.92 3.40 -27.94
CA PRO A 9 23.60 2.92 -28.35
C PRO A 9 22.70 2.51 -27.17
N ARG A 10 23.25 1.86 -26.13
CA ARG A 10 22.47 1.43 -24.96
C ARG A 10 21.98 2.61 -24.13
N HIS A 11 22.78 3.65 -24.02
CA HIS A 11 22.42 4.88 -23.32
C HIS A 11 21.34 5.66 -24.08
N ARG A 12 21.40 5.63 -25.42
CA ARG A 12 20.36 6.21 -26.29
C ARG A 12 19.02 5.49 -26.12
N GLU A 13 19.03 4.16 -26.14
CA GLU A 13 17.81 3.35 -25.93
C GLU A 13 17.20 3.58 -24.54
N ALA A 14 18.02 3.65 -23.48
CA ALA A 14 17.55 3.95 -22.13
C ALA A 14 16.91 5.34 -22.04
N MET A 15 17.52 6.35 -22.67
CA MET A 15 16.98 7.71 -22.73
C MET A 15 15.66 7.78 -23.52
N GLU A 16 15.55 7.04 -24.63
CA GLU A 16 14.32 6.96 -25.43
C GLU A 16 13.21 6.18 -24.71
N ALA A 17 13.54 5.12 -23.98
CA ALA A 17 12.59 4.40 -23.13
C ALA A 17 12.09 5.29 -21.99
N PHE A 18 12.99 6.04 -21.33
CA PHE A 18 12.63 7.01 -20.30
C PHE A 18 11.75 8.13 -20.85
N ALA A 19 12.09 8.71 -22.01
CA ALA A 19 11.30 9.74 -22.67
C ALA A 19 9.89 9.23 -23.06
N ARG A 20 9.79 8.01 -23.59
CA ARG A 20 8.50 7.34 -23.89
C ARG A 20 7.68 7.09 -22.64
N SER A 21 8.29 6.65 -21.53
CA SER A 21 7.59 6.44 -20.26
C SER A 21 7.04 7.74 -19.67
N ARG A 22 7.79 8.85 -19.78
CA ARG A 22 7.39 10.17 -19.29
C ARG A 22 6.32 10.81 -20.17
N ALA A 23 6.40 10.61 -21.48
CA ALA A 23 5.37 11.02 -22.43
C ALA A 23 4.06 10.25 -22.19
N SER A 24 4.13 8.92 -22.02
CA SER A 24 2.98 8.07 -21.70
C SER A 24 2.31 8.48 -20.38
N ARG A 25 3.09 8.73 -19.32
CA ARG A 25 2.56 9.21 -18.03
C ARG A 25 1.87 10.57 -18.15
N ARG A 26 2.44 11.52 -18.91
CA ARG A 26 1.78 12.81 -19.18
C ARG A 26 0.52 12.66 -20.03
N GLN A 27 0.47 11.70 -20.93
CA GLN A 27 -0.71 11.41 -21.75
C GLN A 27 -1.85 10.82 -20.91
N VAL A 28 -1.52 9.90 -19.98
CA VAL A 28 -2.46 9.37 -19.00
C VAL A 28 -2.99 10.47 -18.08
N LEU A 29 -2.12 11.35 -17.57
CA LEU A 29 -2.52 12.48 -16.72
C LEU A 29 -3.37 13.53 -17.47
N LYS A 30 -3.05 13.82 -18.74
CA LYS A 30 -3.85 14.71 -19.58
C LYS A 30 -5.21 14.11 -19.95
N GLY A 31 -5.27 12.79 -20.18
CA GLY A 31 -6.52 12.07 -20.40
C GLY A 31 -7.43 12.09 -19.16
N ALA A 32 -6.85 11.90 -17.97
CA ALA A 32 -7.57 11.98 -16.70
C ALA A 32 -8.11 13.40 -16.41
N ALA A 33 -7.31 14.44 -16.69
CA ALA A 33 -7.73 15.83 -16.51
C ALA A 33 -8.84 16.26 -17.51
N GLY A 34 -8.82 15.76 -18.75
CA GLY A 34 -9.85 16.04 -19.75
C GLY A 34 -11.19 15.32 -19.47
N LEU A 35 -11.14 14.14 -18.85
CA LEU A 35 -12.33 13.36 -18.49
C LEU A 35 -13.04 13.90 -17.23
N ALA A 36 -12.30 14.48 -16.28
CA ALA A 36 -12.88 15.16 -15.12
C ALA A 36 -13.68 16.43 -15.51
N ALA A 37 -13.33 17.09 -16.62
CA ALA A 37 -13.98 18.30 -17.08
C ALA A 37 -15.27 18.07 -17.92
N LEU A 38 -15.53 16.84 -18.36
CA LEU A 38 -16.65 16.54 -19.27
C LEU A 38 -17.83 15.79 -18.63
N GLY A 39 -17.74 15.36 -17.36
CA GLY A 39 -18.89 14.77 -16.65
C GLY A 39 -19.50 13.50 -17.28
N ILE A 40 -18.90 12.94 -18.33
CA ILE A 40 -19.36 11.73 -19.00
C ILE A 40 -18.69 10.53 -18.34
N ALA A 41 -19.33 10.00 -17.30
CA ALA A 41 -18.96 8.74 -16.68
C ALA A 41 -19.21 7.58 -17.66
N GLY A 42 -18.12 6.94 -18.13
CA GLY A 42 -18.14 5.79 -19.02
C GLY A 42 -17.57 4.53 -18.37
N ARG A 43 -18.30 3.99 -17.39
CA ARG A 43 -18.44 2.55 -17.07
C ARG A 43 -17.33 1.62 -17.60
N SER A 44 -16.27 1.41 -16.82
CA SER A 44 -15.51 0.14 -16.65
C SER A 44 -14.27 0.41 -15.80
N ARG A 45 -14.11 -0.33 -14.69
CA ARG A 45 -13.13 -0.16 -13.59
C ARG A 45 -13.39 0.98 -12.60
N ALA A 46 -14.50 0.85 -11.88
CA ALA A 46 -14.57 1.27 -10.48
C ALA A 46 -15.11 0.09 -9.65
N THR A 47 -14.42 -1.05 -9.73
CA THR A 47 -14.62 -2.18 -8.81
C THR A 47 -13.54 -2.25 -7.72
N ALA A 48 -12.70 -1.22 -7.60
CA ALA A 48 -11.64 -1.17 -6.57
C ALA A 48 -11.58 0.15 -5.79
N ALA A 49 -12.60 1.01 -5.88
CA ALA A 49 -12.98 1.76 -4.68
C ALA A 49 -13.79 0.78 -3.84
N ARG A 50 -13.12 -0.25 -3.30
CA ARG A 50 -13.67 -0.92 -2.14
C ARG A 50 -13.76 0.21 -1.14
N SER A 51 -14.98 0.71 -0.96
CA SER A 51 -15.33 1.60 0.12
C SER A 51 -14.52 1.12 1.30
N ALA A 52 -13.59 1.94 1.80
CA ALA A 52 -12.99 1.75 3.10
C ALA A 52 -14.10 1.96 4.15
N ALA A 53 -15.12 1.11 4.09
CA ALA A 53 -16.23 1.04 4.99
C ALA A 53 -16.18 -0.37 5.59
N PRO A 54 -16.34 -0.56 6.90
CA PRO A 54 -16.23 0.37 8.01
C PRO A 54 -15.39 -0.32 9.12
N SER A 55 -14.07 -0.28 9.04
CA SER A 55 -13.21 -1.06 9.96
C SER A 55 -13.20 -0.54 11.40
N LEU A 56 -13.70 0.69 11.63
CA LEU A 56 -13.71 1.36 12.93
C LEU A 56 -15.13 1.65 13.44
N THR A 57 -16.13 0.83 13.11
CA THR A 57 -17.42 0.98 13.81
C THR A 57 -17.26 0.62 15.30
N PRO A 58 -18.07 1.22 16.19
CA PRO A 58 -18.10 0.80 17.60
C PRO A 58 -18.28 -0.71 17.78
N GLU A 59 -19.04 -1.36 16.90
CA GLU A 59 -19.25 -2.81 16.90
C GLU A 59 -17.97 -3.58 16.55
N ALA A 60 -17.25 -3.16 15.50
CA ALA A 60 -15.99 -3.78 15.09
C ALA A 60 -14.90 -3.60 16.16
N ILE A 61 -14.81 -2.40 16.74
CA ILE A 61 -13.90 -2.11 17.86
C ILE A 61 -14.26 -2.96 19.08
N GLY A 62 -15.55 -3.02 19.43
CA GLY A 62 -16.03 -3.83 20.55
C GLY A 62 -15.79 -5.33 20.35
N ALA A 63 -15.88 -5.83 19.12
CA ALA A 63 -15.54 -7.21 18.78
C ALA A 63 -14.04 -7.47 18.95
N ALA A 64 -13.18 -6.61 18.39
CA ALA A 64 -11.73 -6.71 18.56
C ALA A 64 -11.32 -6.69 20.05
N GLN A 65 -11.92 -5.80 20.85
CA GLN A 65 -11.68 -5.73 22.29
C GLN A 65 -12.11 -7.00 23.03
N ARG A 66 -13.21 -7.66 22.62
CA ARG A 66 -13.62 -8.94 23.22
C ARG A 66 -12.63 -10.05 22.87
N THR A 67 -12.21 -10.13 21.61
CA THR A 67 -11.21 -11.12 21.18
C THR A 67 -9.91 -10.95 21.96
N LEU A 68 -9.40 -9.71 22.09
CA LEU A 68 -8.18 -9.41 22.86
C LEU A 68 -8.31 -9.65 24.37
N ARG A 69 -9.52 -9.70 24.92
CA ARG A 69 -9.75 -10.07 26.33
C ARG A 69 -9.86 -11.58 26.52
N GLN A 70 -10.21 -12.31 25.45
CA GLN A 70 -10.39 -13.77 25.46
C GLN A 70 -9.10 -14.50 25.10
N SER A 71 -8.26 -13.93 24.22
CA SER A 71 -6.88 -14.39 24.01
C SER A 71 -5.94 -13.55 24.87
N ALA A 72 -5.04 -14.20 25.62
CA ALA A 72 -3.94 -13.50 26.28
C ALA A 72 -2.83 -13.08 25.29
N ASP A 73 -2.99 -13.42 24.01
CA ASP A 73 -2.02 -13.23 22.94
C ASP A 73 -2.69 -12.57 21.71
N SER A 74 -2.23 -11.36 21.37
CA SER A 74 -2.72 -10.61 20.23
C SER A 74 -2.32 -11.22 18.88
N ALA A 75 -1.18 -11.93 18.82
CA ALA A 75 -0.72 -12.58 17.60
C ALA A 75 -1.64 -13.75 17.23
N GLN A 76 -1.96 -14.61 18.20
CA GLN A 76 -2.92 -15.69 17.99
C GLN A 76 -4.31 -15.17 17.60
N ALA A 77 -4.79 -14.10 18.26
CA ALA A 77 -6.05 -13.47 17.89
C ALA A 77 -6.07 -12.97 16.43
N ALA A 78 -4.96 -12.41 15.94
CA ALA A 78 -4.85 -11.98 14.55
C ALA A 78 -4.92 -13.16 13.58
N VAL A 79 -4.23 -14.27 13.89
CA VAL A 79 -4.27 -15.51 13.10
C VAL A 79 -5.67 -16.12 13.05
N ASP A 80 -6.34 -16.22 14.21
CA ASP A 80 -7.70 -16.76 14.31
C ASP A 80 -8.69 -15.89 13.52
N ALA A 81 -8.59 -14.57 13.66
CA ALA A 81 -9.41 -13.63 12.92
C ALA A 81 -9.19 -13.75 11.40
N ALA A 82 -7.94 -13.85 10.96
CA ALA A 82 -7.60 -14.04 9.55
C ALA A 82 -8.14 -15.38 9.01
N ASN A 83 -8.10 -16.44 9.81
CA ASN A 83 -8.62 -17.75 9.44
C ASN A 83 -10.14 -17.82 9.38
N ALA A 84 -10.84 -16.95 10.11
CA ALA A 84 -12.30 -16.82 10.06
C ALA A 84 -12.82 -16.00 8.86
N LEU A 85 -11.95 -15.34 8.09
CA LEU A 85 -12.37 -14.54 6.93
C LEU A 85 -12.89 -15.44 5.79
N ASP A 86 -14.07 -15.10 5.27
CA ASP A 86 -14.66 -15.71 4.08
C ASP A 86 -15.31 -14.63 3.19
N PRO A 87 -14.78 -14.36 1.97
CA PRO A 87 -13.58 -14.96 1.41
C PRO A 87 -12.30 -14.42 2.06
N LYS A 88 -11.31 -15.30 2.23
CA LYS A 88 -9.96 -14.93 2.67
C LYS A 88 -9.19 -14.23 1.53
N PRO A 89 -8.54 -13.08 1.77
CA PRO A 89 -7.70 -12.44 0.75
C PRO A 89 -6.44 -13.28 0.50
N ALA A 90 -5.96 -13.32 -0.74
CA ALA A 90 -4.73 -14.05 -1.06
C ALA A 90 -3.47 -13.31 -0.56
N GLU A 91 -3.51 -11.98 -0.50
CA GLU A 91 -2.37 -11.13 -0.15
C GLU A 91 -2.87 -9.83 0.50
N ILE A 92 -2.05 -9.26 1.40
CA ILE A 92 -2.23 -7.92 1.98
C ILE A 92 -0.98 -7.07 1.77
N ASN A 93 -1.17 -5.78 1.51
CA ASN A 93 -0.11 -4.80 1.32
C ASN A 93 0.22 -4.14 2.67
N VAL A 94 1.48 -4.25 3.10
CA VAL A 94 1.95 -3.66 4.36
C VAL A 94 3.04 -2.66 4.05
N VAL A 95 2.80 -1.37 4.34
CA VAL A 95 3.87 -0.37 4.19
C VAL A 95 4.84 -0.44 5.37
N TRP A 96 6.13 -0.48 5.07
CA TRP A 96 7.21 -0.68 6.04
C TRP A 96 8.37 0.28 5.80
N GLU A 97 9.11 0.60 6.86
CA GLU A 97 10.39 1.28 6.72
C GLU A 97 11.37 0.43 5.90
N ASP A 98 11.98 1.03 4.89
CA ASP A 98 12.93 0.33 4.01
C ASP A 98 14.25 -0.02 4.73
N ALA A 99 15.20 -0.60 4.00
CA ALA A 99 16.51 -1.02 4.47
C ALA A 99 16.47 -2.18 5.47
N LEU A 100 16.92 -1.99 6.71
CA LEU A 100 17.04 -3.10 7.66
C LEU A 100 15.69 -3.55 8.21
N GLN A 101 14.73 -2.63 8.32
CA GLN A 101 13.44 -2.88 8.96
C GLN A 101 12.55 -3.79 8.09
N ILE A 102 12.53 -3.59 6.77
CA ILE A 102 11.72 -4.41 5.83
C ILE A 102 12.12 -5.89 5.78
N GLN A 103 13.29 -6.26 6.33
CA GLN A 103 13.72 -7.65 6.36
C GLN A 103 12.83 -8.51 7.25
N ASP A 104 12.22 -7.95 8.31
CA ASP A 104 11.31 -8.70 9.18
C ASP A 104 10.10 -9.27 8.40
N PRO A 105 9.26 -8.45 7.72
CA PRO A 105 8.13 -8.98 6.94
C PRO A 105 8.58 -9.75 5.70
N THR A 106 9.80 -9.55 5.21
CA THR A 106 10.30 -10.27 4.04
C THR A 106 10.79 -11.68 4.38
N LEU A 107 11.48 -11.84 5.51
CA LEU A 107 12.25 -13.05 5.82
C LEU A 107 11.65 -13.87 6.96
N PHE A 108 10.87 -13.25 7.86
CA PHE A 108 10.37 -13.90 9.06
C PHE A 108 8.86 -13.78 9.23
N SER A 109 8.36 -12.59 9.57
CA SER A 109 6.96 -12.43 9.96
C SER A 109 5.99 -12.63 8.79
N GLY A 110 6.38 -12.27 7.57
CA GLY A 110 5.61 -12.54 6.36
C GLY A 110 5.44 -14.04 6.05
N PRO A 111 6.55 -14.80 5.89
CA PRO A 111 6.48 -16.25 5.70
C PRO A 111 5.72 -16.98 6.81
N LEU A 112 5.93 -16.61 8.09
CA LEU A 112 5.20 -17.21 9.20
C LEU A 112 3.71 -16.90 9.15
N TRP A 113 3.33 -15.67 8.83
CA TRP A 113 1.92 -15.29 8.65
C TRP A 113 1.25 -16.07 7.51
N GLU A 114 1.95 -16.25 6.40
CA GLU A 114 1.46 -17.04 5.27
C GLU A 114 1.30 -18.53 5.65
N GLU A 115 2.23 -19.10 6.41
CA GLU A 115 2.09 -20.47 6.92
C GLU A 115 0.85 -20.63 7.82
N LEU A 116 0.64 -19.70 8.75
CA LEU A 116 -0.43 -19.78 9.74
C LEU A 116 -1.82 -19.44 9.19
N THR A 117 -1.89 -18.64 8.13
CA THR A 117 -3.15 -18.08 7.63
C THR A 117 -3.43 -18.36 6.16
N GLY A 118 -2.42 -18.70 5.36
CA GLY A 118 -2.52 -18.77 3.90
C GLY A 118 -2.65 -17.41 3.20
N ILE A 119 -2.47 -16.30 3.94
CA ILE A 119 -2.49 -14.93 3.40
C ILE A 119 -1.05 -14.47 3.24
N LYS A 120 -0.65 -14.02 2.05
CA LYS A 120 0.68 -13.48 1.82
C LYS A 120 0.80 -12.03 2.30
N ILE A 121 1.96 -11.67 2.85
CA ILE A 121 2.32 -10.26 3.08
C ILE A 121 3.14 -9.76 1.88
N ASN A 122 2.70 -8.66 1.28
CA ASN A 122 3.47 -7.88 0.32
C ASN A 122 4.04 -6.62 1.01
N PRO A 123 5.32 -6.63 1.43
CA PRO A 123 5.93 -5.48 2.07
C PRO A 123 6.27 -4.39 1.06
N ILE A 124 5.81 -3.17 1.31
CA ILE A 124 6.07 -1.99 0.49
C ILE A 124 7.03 -1.07 1.24
N GLY A 125 8.29 -1.06 0.82
CA GLY A 125 9.35 -0.27 1.44
C GLY A 125 9.22 1.23 1.17
N LYS A 126 9.41 2.04 2.22
CA LYS A 126 9.60 3.50 2.16
C LYS A 126 10.75 3.93 3.05
N PRO A 127 11.63 4.85 2.60
CA PRO A 127 12.59 5.49 3.50
C PRO A 127 11.87 6.15 4.68
N PHE A 128 12.43 6.06 5.89
CA PHE A 128 11.80 6.63 7.10
C PHE A 128 11.33 8.09 6.93
N PRO A 129 12.11 9.02 6.33
CA PRO A 129 11.66 10.41 6.14
C PRO A 129 10.44 10.56 5.21
N GLU A 130 10.16 9.56 4.37
CA GLU A 130 9.05 9.56 3.42
C GLU A 130 7.86 8.73 3.91
N LEU A 131 8.06 7.83 4.88
CA LEU A 131 7.08 6.86 5.33
C LEU A 131 5.77 7.52 5.81
N PHE A 132 5.88 8.50 6.71
CA PHE A 132 4.71 9.22 7.24
C PHE A 132 3.93 9.93 6.12
N ALA A 133 4.63 10.70 5.28
CA ALA A 133 3.99 11.45 4.21
C ALA A 133 3.33 10.52 3.17
N ALA A 134 3.93 9.35 2.89
CA ALA A 134 3.35 8.35 2.01
C ALA A 134 2.06 7.75 2.59
N GLN A 135 2.02 7.47 3.90
CA GLN A 135 0.83 6.97 4.59
C GLN A 135 -0.31 8.01 4.62
N VAL A 136 0.01 9.27 4.92
CA VAL A 136 -0.95 10.37 4.90
C VAL A 136 -1.48 10.59 3.47
N ALA A 137 -0.61 10.56 2.46
CA ALA A 137 -1.02 10.70 1.07
C ALA A 137 -1.95 9.55 0.64
N GLU A 138 -1.69 8.32 1.09
CA GLU A 138 -2.57 7.19 0.84
C GLU A 138 -3.92 7.35 1.53
N HIS A 139 -3.95 7.77 2.80
CA HIS A 139 -5.19 8.02 3.53
C HIS A 139 -6.04 9.09 2.84
N LEU A 140 -5.44 10.22 2.46
CA LEU A 140 -6.13 11.31 1.76
C LEU A 140 -6.56 10.93 0.34
N GLY A 141 -5.77 10.09 -0.33
CA GLY A 141 -6.03 9.61 -1.68
C GLY A 141 -7.03 8.47 -1.77
N ALA A 142 -7.20 7.72 -0.67
CA ALA A 142 -8.05 6.53 -0.55
C ALA A 142 -7.89 5.56 -1.73
N THR A 143 -6.65 5.26 -2.11
CA THR A 143 -6.36 4.48 -3.32
C THR A 143 -6.42 2.97 -3.09
N GLY A 144 -6.34 2.54 -1.83
CA GLY A 144 -6.24 1.14 -1.43
C GLY A 144 -4.83 0.57 -1.59
N ALA A 145 -3.79 1.41 -1.61
CA ALA A 145 -2.42 0.95 -1.80
C ALA A 145 -1.87 0.20 -0.57
N TYR A 146 -2.36 0.53 0.63
CA TYR A 146 -1.93 -0.06 1.90
C TYR A 146 -3.13 -0.63 2.67
N ASP A 147 -3.04 -1.90 3.05
CA ASP A 147 -4.01 -2.55 3.93
C ASP A 147 -3.61 -2.39 5.41
N VAL A 148 -2.29 -2.38 5.66
CA VAL A 148 -1.70 -2.22 7.00
C VAL A 148 -0.58 -1.20 6.94
N ILE A 149 -0.53 -0.35 7.97
CA ILE A 149 0.56 0.63 8.17
C ILE A 149 1.43 0.23 9.36
N THR A 150 2.72 0.54 9.25
CA THR A 150 3.67 0.48 10.38
C THR A 150 4.15 1.88 10.71
N PHE A 151 4.33 2.16 12.00
CA PHE A 151 4.78 3.47 12.44
C PHE A 151 5.47 3.41 13.81
N PRO A 152 6.41 4.32 14.09
CA PRO A 152 6.97 4.49 15.42
C PRO A 152 5.90 5.00 16.40
N PRO A 153 5.92 4.57 17.68
CA PRO A 153 4.93 4.97 18.69
C PRO A 153 4.77 6.50 18.87
N SER A 154 5.78 7.30 18.53
CA SER A 154 5.68 8.76 18.58
C SER A 154 4.63 9.35 17.64
N TRP A 155 4.22 8.62 16.58
CA TRP A 155 3.21 9.07 15.62
C TRP A 155 1.79 8.58 16.00
N THR A 156 1.63 7.81 17.07
CA THR A 156 0.33 7.25 17.46
C THR A 156 -0.72 8.35 17.62
N ALA A 157 -0.39 9.45 18.30
CA ALA A 157 -1.33 10.55 18.52
C ALA A 157 -1.77 11.19 17.20
N ASP A 158 -0.84 11.35 16.25
CA ASP A 158 -1.12 11.97 14.95
C ASP A 158 -2.06 11.10 14.10
N PHE A 159 -1.87 9.78 14.09
CA PHE A 159 -2.78 8.86 13.38
C PHE A 159 -4.15 8.76 14.05
N VAL A 160 -4.19 8.61 15.38
CA VAL A 160 -5.47 8.52 16.10
C VAL A 160 -6.30 9.79 15.93
N ALA A 161 -5.67 10.96 15.87
CA ALA A 161 -6.37 12.23 15.66
C ALA A 161 -6.93 12.39 14.23
N GLN A 162 -6.32 11.74 13.24
CA GLN A 162 -6.73 11.84 11.83
C GLN A 162 -7.76 10.78 11.42
N GLY A 163 -7.83 9.66 12.14
CA GLY A 163 -8.72 8.54 11.83
C GLY A 163 -8.17 7.65 10.73
#